data_AF-A0A913ZP66-F1
#
_entry.id   AF-A0A913ZP66-F1
#
_cell.length_a   1.000
_cell.length_b   1.000
_cell.length_c   1.000
_cell.angle_alpha   90.00
_cell.angle_beta   90.00
_cell.angle_gamma   90.00
#
_symmetry.space_group_name_H-M   'P 1'
#
loop_
_entity.id
_entity.type
_entity.pdbx_description
1 polymer ?
#
loop_
_entity_poly.entity_id
_entity_poly.type
_entity_poly.pdbx_seq_one_letter_code
_entity_poly.pdbx_strand_id
1 'polypeptide(L)'
;MKMPQHRQCLQGICRLCGVERSIEKGRRPIQKEKLSANIVAALGISVAGDIQDVHPPFVCKVCEGKLKRWWVQVKHKKMKASCYITPVTFERSSCDTCCMFTGDAQEELSMADVEVAAKDVGLVTWQGPGCLQIMKMSTSTCRPAVYLTIFPNSRWDLVISGVCIAREDHAWLEFGESLSQEDVRRMLKDISSKYVCVGNQDFPALVEAEKGGNGQIPVNITLQDSYVEGTIRHRKCRFLIQEEGRCTVCRVHRSDLMAKTSKIKSKSNQAISASSSMPNKHMTKKQLKDKVTLLQTQRRTLKRRVNVLQDKVSDMLHKECVDLSREQDEALREAVVTSNDEMEGILRPNSYSSM
;
A
#
# COMPACT_ATOMS: atom_id res chain seq x y z
N MET A 1 9.76 -49.25 1.19
CA MET A 1 9.44 -48.05 0.39
C MET A 1 8.79 -48.46 -0.93
N LYS A 2 7.51 -48.12 -1.17
CA LYS A 2 6.91 -48.23 -2.51
C LYS A 2 7.33 -47.00 -3.35
N MET A 3 8.57 -46.97 -3.83
CA MET A 3 9.13 -45.86 -4.63
C MET A 3 8.34 -45.46 -5.91
N PRO A 4 7.54 -46.32 -6.57
CA PRO A 4 6.82 -45.91 -7.79
C PRO A 4 5.73 -44.85 -7.60
N GLN A 5 5.22 -44.66 -6.37
CA GLN A 5 4.05 -43.79 -6.11
C GLN A 5 4.42 -42.31 -5.94
N HIS A 6 5.58 -41.98 -5.38
CA HIS A 6 5.97 -40.58 -5.17
C HIS A 6 6.19 -39.84 -6.50
N ARG A 7 6.82 -40.52 -7.47
CA ARG A 7 7.02 -39.97 -8.82
C ARG A 7 5.71 -39.58 -9.49
N GLN A 8 4.60 -40.29 -9.22
CA GLN A 8 3.28 -39.93 -9.75
C GLN A 8 2.74 -38.65 -9.11
N CYS A 9 2.98 -38.43 -7.81
CA CYS A 9 2.58 -37.20 -7.12
C CYS A 9 3.31 -35.98 -7.69
N LEU A 10 4.60 -36.12 -8.00
CA LEU A 10 5.40 -35.05 -8.61
C LEU A 10 4.94 -34.65 -10.03
N GLN A 11 4.21 -35.52 -10.75
CA GLN A 11 3.73 -35.20 -12.10
C GLN A 11 2.65 -34.10 -12.11
N GLY A 12 1.92 -33.91 -11.02
CA GLY A 12 0.89 -32.88 -10.88
C GLY A 12 1.41 -31.50 -10.46
N ILE A 13 2.70 -31.39 -10.16
CA ILE A 13 3.32 -30.22 -9.52
C ILE A 13 4.23 -29.51 -10.53
N CYS A 14 4.24 -28.18 -10.50
CA CYS A 14 5.16 -27.38 -11.31
C CYS A 14 6.54 -27.29 -10.63
N ARG A 15 7.61 -27.63 -11.36
CA ARG A 15 9.01 -27.53 -10.89
C ARG A 15 9.41 -26.13 -10.45
N LEU A 16 8.82 -25.08 -11.01
CA LEU A 16 9.20 -23.71 -10.71
C LEU A 16 8.36 -23.10 -9.59
N CYS A 17 7.04 -23.10 -9.72
CA CYS A 17 6.18 -22.41 -8.75
C CYS A 17 5.59 -23.30 -7.66
N GLY A 18 5.81 -24.63 -7.69
CA GLY A 18 5.27 -25.57 -6.69
C GLY A 18 3.75 -25.74 -6.68
N VAL A 19 3.00 -24.98 -7.49
CA VAL A 19 1.54 -25.04 -7.51
C VAL A 19 1.03 -26.36 -8.09
N GLU A 20 0.30 -27.11 -7.27
CA GLU A 20 -0.42 -28.33 -7.64
C GLU A 20 -1.52 -28.05 -8.66
N ARG A 21 -1.85 -29.00 -9.55
CA ARG A 21 -2.94 -28.90 -10.55
C ARG A 21 -2.77 -27.82 -11.62
N SER A 22 -1.61 -27.16 -11.68
CA SER A 22 -1.25 -26.27 -12.78
C SER A 22 -1.11 -26.99 -14.14
N ILE A 23 -1.13 -28.32 -14.11
CA ILE A 23 -1.07 -29.22 -15.26
C ILE A 23 -2.45 -29.88 -15.35
N GLU A 24 -3.33 -29.32 -16.19
CA GLU A 24 -4.67 -29.85 -16.43
C GLU A 24 -4.61 -31.30 -16.93
N LYS A 25 -5.50 -32.16 -16.41
CA LYS A 25 -5.66 -33.55 -16.87
C LYS A 25 -5.94 -33.55 -18.39
N GLY A 26 -5.11 -34.27 -19.15
CA GLY A 26 -5.24 -34.40 -20.61
C GLY A 26 -4.38 -33.45 -21.45
N ARG A 27 -3.73 -32.45 -20.86
CA ARG A 27 -2.70 -31.66 -21.57
C ARG A 27 -1.32 -32.28 -21.40
N ARG A 28 -0.48 -32.20 -22.43
CA ARG A 28 0.93 -32.62 -22.36
C ARG A 28 1.74 -31.53 -21.63
N PRO A 29 2.16 -31.74 -20.36
CA PRO A 29 3.04 -30.80 -19.69
C PRO A 29 4.39 -30.70 -20.42
N ILE A 30 5.09 -29.59 -20.21
CA ILE A 30 6.42 -29.38 -20.81
C ILE A 30 7.48 -29.90 -19.85
N GLN A 31 8.29 -30.82 -20.35
CA GLN A 31 9.48 -31.31 -19.68
C GLN A 31 10.43 -30.15 -19.36
N LYS A 32 10.85 -30.05 -18.09
CA LYS A 32 11.72 -28.97 -17.60
C LYS A 32 13.04 -28.88 -18.37
N GLU A 33 13.53 -30.01 -18.87
CA GLU A 33 14.77 -30.13 -19.65
C GLU A 33 14.69 -29.30 -20.94
N LYS A 34 13.51 -29.22 -21.57
CA LYS A 34 13.28 -28.38 -22.76
C LYS A 34 13.37 -26.88 -22.47
N LEU A 35 13.23 -26.48 -21.22
CA LEU A 35 13.30 -25.10 -20.76
C LEU A 35 14.58 -24.82 -19.95
N SER A 36 15.51 -25.78 -19.85
CA SER A 36 16.71 -25.71 -19.00
C SER A 36 17.51 -24.43 -19.20
N ALA A 37 17.86 -24.10 -20.46
CA ALA A 37 18.60 -22.88 -20.78
C ALA A 37 17.88 -21.61 -20.33
N ASN A 38 16.56 -21.54 -20.50
CA ASN A 38 15.76 -20.39 -20.09
C ASN A 38 15.66 -20.27 -18.57
N ILE A 39 15.55 -21.41 -17.87
CA ILE A 39 15.46 -21.46 -16.39
C ILE A 39 16.79 -21.01 -15.78
N VAL A 40 17.91 -21.53 -16.26
CA VAL A 40 19.26 -21.13 -15.80
C VAL A 40 19.48 -19.64 -16.04
N ALA A 41 19.17 -19.15 -17.24
CA ALA A 41 19.37 -17.74 -17.58
C ALA A 41 18.45 -16.78 -16.78
N ALA A 42 17.21 -17.17 -16.53
CA ALA A 42 16.22 -16.31 -15.87
C ALA A 42 16.29 -16.35 -14.34
N LEU A 43 16.57 -17.51 -13.76
CA LEU A 43 16.42 -17.79 -12.33
C LEU A 43 17.71 -18.27 -11.67
N GLY A 44 18.77 -18.56 -12.44
CA GLY A 44 20.03 -19.08 -11.88
C GLY A 44 19.94 -20.52 -11.37
N ILE A 45 18.89 -21.27 -11.74
CA ILE A 45 18.66 -22.64 -11.24
C ILE A 45 19.05 -23.65 -12.31
N SER A 46 19.95 -24.57 -11.95
CA SER A 46 20.29 -25.71 -12.80
C SER A 46 19.31 -26.86 -12.59
N VAL A 47 18.56 -27.23 -13.64
CA VAL A 47 17.66 -28.40 -13.62
C VAL A 47 18.37 -29.71 -14.01
N ALA A 48 19.64 -29.64 -14.44
CA ALA A 48 20.40 -30.83 -14.83
C ALA A 48 20.79 -31.71 -13.62
N GLY A 49 20.92 -31.09 -12.44
CA GLY A 49 21.18 -31.79 -11.17
C GLY A 49 19.92 -32.21 -10.41
N ASP A 50 18.73 -32.04 -11.01
CA ASP A 50 17.48 -32.40 -10.36
C ASP A 50 17.38 -33.94 -10.18
N ILE A 51 17.17 -34.37 -8.94
CA ILE A 51 16.89 -35.76 -8.60
C ILE A 51 15.45 -36.12 -9.02
N GLN A 52 15.27 -37.23 -9.76
CA GLN A 52 13.98 -37.65 -10.34
C GLN A 52 12.85 -37.83 -9.31
N ASP A 53 13.18 -38.31 -8.11
CA ASP A 53 12.23 -38.58 -7.03
C ASP A 53 12.16 -37.45 -5.99
N VAL A 54 12.61 -36.25 -6.34
CA VAL A 54 12.53 -35.06 -5.46
C VAL A 54 11.94 -33.90 -6.23
N HIS A 55 12.35 -33.73 -7.48
CA HIS A 55 12.02 -32.56 -8.27
C HIS A 55 10.95 -32.89 -9.31
N PRO A 56 9.88 -32.09 -9.40
CA PRO A 56 8.88 -32.28 -10.44
C PRO A 56 9.51 -32.31 -11.84
N PRO A 57 9.04 -33.20 -12.75
CA PRO A 57 9.61 -33.31 -14.10
C PRO A 57 9.09 -32.22 -15.06
N PHE A 58 8.11 -31.42 -14.65
CA PHE A 58 7.35 -30.56 -15.55
C PHE A 58 7.29 -29.10 -15.11
N VAL A 59 7.11 -28.20 -16.08
CA VAL A 59 6.85 -26.77 -15.87
C VAL A 59 5.44 -26.44 -16.36
N CYS A 60 4.67 -25.71 -15.54
CA CYS A 60 3.31 -25.31 -15.92
C CYS A 60 3.28 -24.24 -17.00
N LYS A 61 2.14 -24.11 -17.69
CA LYS A 61 1.94 -23.13 -18.78
C LYS A 61 2.13 -21.67 -18.35
N VAL A 62 1.78 -21.35 -17.11
CA VAL A 62 1.96 -19.98 -16.57
C VAL A 62 3.45 -19.64 -16.45
N CYS A 63 4.25 -20.56 -15.89
CA CYS A 63 5.69 -20.38 -15.76
C CYS A 63 6.39 -20.39 -17.13
N GLU A 64 5.97 -21.28 -18.04
CA GLU A 64 6.43 -21.27 -19.44
C GLU A 64 6.17 -19.90 -20.09
N GLY A 65 4.94 -19.37 -19.98
CA GLY A 65 4.58 -18.07 -20.55
C GLY A 65 5.39 -16.91 -19.96
N LYS A 66 5.65 -16.94 -18.65
CA LYS A 66 6.52 -15.96 -17.98
C LYS A 66 7.96 -16.04 -18.49
N LEU A 67 8.53 -17.24 -18.61
CA LEU A 67 9.88 -17.46 -19.17
C LEU A 67 9.98 -17.00 -20.62
N LYS A 68 8.98 -17.29 -21.47
CA LYS A 68 8.95 -16.84 -22.87
C LYS A 68 8.88 -15.32 -22.99
N ARG A 69 8.00 -14.66 -22.22
CA ARG A 69 7.92 -13.19 -22.21
C ARG A 69 9.23 -12.55 -21.76
N TRP A 70 9.84 -13.11 -20.72
CA TRP A 70 11.15 -12.67 -20.23
C TRP A 70 12.23 -12.83 -21.31
N TRP A 71 12.30 -14.00 -21.97
CA TRP A 71 13.27 -14.27 -23.02
C TRP A 71 13.16 -13.28 -24.20
N VAL A 72 11.93 -12.98 -24.64
CA VAL A 72 11.68 -11.99 -25.69
C VAL A 72 12.14 -10.60 -25.26
N GLN A 73 11.86 -10.20 -24.01
CA GLN A 73 12.28 -8.89 -23.49
C GLN A 73 13.81 -8.75 -23.42
N VAL A 74 14.51 -9.77 -22.91
CA VAL A 74 15.97 -9.74 -22.79
C VAL A 74 16.64 -9.79 -24.16
N LYS A 75 16.20 -10.68 -25.06
CA LYS A 75 16.81 -10.86 -26.38
C LYS A 75 16.57 -9.67 -27.31
N HIS A 76 15.37 -9.10 -27.33
CA HIS A 76 15.03 -8.04 -28.29
C HIS A 76 15.25 -6.62 -27.76
N LYS A 77 15.05 -6.38 -26.45
CA LYS A 77 15.09 -5.01 -25.90
C LYS A 77 16.40 -4.67 -25.18
N LYS A 78 17.32 -5.63 -25.01
CA LYS A 78 18.56 -5.48 -24.22
C LYS A 78 18.31 -4.88 -22.82
N MET A 79 17.13 -5.08 -22.25
CA MET A 79 16.77 -4.55 -20.92
C MET A 79 17.00 -5.61 -19.85
N LYS A 80 17.43 -5.16 -18.66
CA LYS A 80 17.40 -5.98 -17.44
C LYS A 80 15.94 -6.17 -17.01
N ALA A 81 15.30 -7.23 -17.46
CA ALA A 81 13.97 -7.62 -17.02
C ALA A 81 14.07 -8.69 -15.92
N SER A 82 13.30 -8.56 -14.84
CA SER A 82 13.18 -9.60 -13.82
C SER A 82 12.12 -10.63 -14.23
N CYS A 83 12.43 -11.92 -14.13
CA CYS A 83 11.44 -12.97 -14.30
C CYS A 83 10.67 -13.12 -12.98
N TYR A 84 9.41 -12.66 -12.92
CA TYR A 84 8.55 -12.71 -11.72
C TYR A 84 8.03 -14.13 -11.43
N ILE A 85 8.96 -15.06 -11.25
CA ILE A 85 8.72 -16.42 -10.76
C ILE A 85 9.53 -16.56 -9.48
N THR A 86 8.88 -16.85 -8.36
CA THR A 86 9.54 -17.23 -7.12
C THR A 86 9.75 -18.74 -7.16
N PRO A 87 10.99 -19.22 -7.39
CA PRO A 87 11.25 -20.64 -7.49
C PRO A 87 11.05 -21.33 -6.14
N VAL A 88 10.38 -22.48 -6.16
CA VAL A 88 10.22 -23.35 -4.98
C VAL A 88 11.42 -24.29 -4.88
N THR A 89 11.97 -24.39 -3.68
CA THR A 89 12.97 -25.39 -3.30
C THR A 89 12.26 -26.69 -2.95
N PHE A 90 12.65 -27.80 -3.58
CA PHE A 90 12.12 -29.13 -3.30
C PHE A 90 13.15 -29.89 -2.48
N GLU A 91 12.79 -30.26 -1.27
CA GLU A 91 13.65 -31.04 -0.38
C GLU A 91 13.19 -32.50 -0.37
N ARG A 92 14.10 -33.43 -0.03
CA ARG A 92 13.87 -34.89 -0.10
C ARG A 92 12.69 -35.40 0.75
N SER A 93 12.11 -34.56 1.62
CA SER A 93 11.11 -34.92 2.63
C SER A 93 9.71 -34.29 2.42
N SER A 94 9.46 -33.54 1.33
CA SER A 94 8.32 -32.60 1.28
C SER A 94 7.12 -33.05 0.42
N CYS A 95 6.84 -34.35 0.28
CA CYS A 95 5.59 -34.79 -0.35
C CYS A 95 4.52 -35.08 0.69
N ASP A 96 3.62 -34.13 0.94
CA ASP A 96 2.48 -34.32 1.87
C ASP A 96 1.64 -35.57 1.56
N THR A 97 1.57 -35.98 0.28
CA THR A 97 0.83 -37.17 -0.15
C THR A 97 1.59 -38.48 0.08
N CYS A 98 2.91 -38.42 0.20
CA CYS A 98 3.80 -39.60 0.21
C CYS A 98 4.49 -39.80 1.56
N CYS A 99 4.58 -38.75 2.37
CA CYS A 99 5.21 -38.75 3.70
C CYS A 99 4.32 -39.34 4.80
N MET A 100 3.16 -39.92 4.47
CA MET A 100 2.29 -40.57 5.46
C MET A 100 2.92 -41.76 6.19
N PHE A 101 4.03 -42.33 5.71
CA PHE A 101 4.62 -43.52 6.35
C PHE A 101 6.13 -43.57 6.09
N THR A 102 6.94 -42.99 6.97
CA THR A 102 8.32 -43.41 7.35
C THR A 102 9.06 -42.33 8.16
N GLY A 103 8.35 -41.52 8.94
CA GLY A 103 8.95 -40.77 10.04
C GLY A 103 8.79 -41.60 11.31
N ASP A 104 9.85 -41.74 12.09
CA ASP A 104 9.77 -42.19 13.48
C ASP A 104 8.56 -41.53 14.15
N ALA A 105 7.82 -42.29 14.97
CA ALA A 105 6.62 -41.82 15.64
C ALA A 105 6.92 -40.56 16.47
N GLN A 106 6.82 -39.39 15.84
CA GLN A 106 6.70 -38.12 16.55
C GLN A 106 5.37 -38.23 17.27
N GLU A 107 5.42 -38.12 18.60
CA GLU A 107 4.24 -38.07 19.43
C GLU A 107 3.28 -37.04 18.83
N GLU A 108 2.12 -37.51 18.36
CA GLU A 108 1.10 -36.64 17.82
C GLU A 108 0.68 -35.66 18.91
N LEU A 109 0.67 -34.36 18.56
CA LEU A 109 0.28 -33.31 19.48
C LEU A 109 -1.20 -33.48 19.86
N SER A 110 -1.46 -33.98 21.06
CA SER A 110 -2.81 -34.10 21.62
C SER A 110 -3.43 -32.71 21.81
N MET A 111 -4.47 -32.40 21.05
CA MET A 111 -5.18 -31.12 21.16
C MET A 111 -5.81 -30.91 22.55
N ALA A 112 -6.18 -32.00 23.24
CA ALA A 112 -6.67 -31.93 24.61
C ALA A 112 -5.57 -31.46 25.57
N ASP A 113 -4.34 -31.96 25.41
CA ASP A 113 -3.20 -31.56 26.23
C ASP A 113 -2.82 -30.10 25.99
N VAL A 114 -2.89 -29.65 24.73
CA VAL A 114 -2.70 -28.24 24.36
C VAL A 114 -3.75 -27.35 25.02
N GLU A 115 -5.01 -27.78 25.04
CA GLU A 115 -6.09 -27.04 25.66
C GLU A 115 -5.88 -26.90 27.18
N VAL A 116 -5.51 -27.99 27.85
CA VAL A 116 -5.19 -27.99 29.28
C VAL A 116 -4.02 -27.05 29.56
N ALA A 117 -2.92 -27.16 28.81
CA ALA A 117 -1.74 -26.30 28.97
C ALA A 117 -2.07 -24.81 28.75
N ALA A 118 -2.98 -24.49 27.84
CA ALA A 118 -3.41 -23.12 27.60
C ALA A 118 -4.24 -22.56 28.76
N LYS A 119 -5.15 -23.36 29.31
CA LYS A 119 -5.94 -22.99 30.49
C LYS A 119 -5.06 -22.81 31.72
N ASP A 120 -4.03 -23.65 31.89
CA ASP A 120 -3.08 -23.58 33.01
C ASP A 120 -2.30 -22.25 33.04
N VAL A 121 -2.02 -21.65 31.87
CA VAL A 121 -1.40 -20.33 31.78
C VAL A 121 -2.40 -19.17 31.72
N GLY A 122 -3.68 -19.43 32.01
CA GLY A 122 -4.74 -18.42 32.09
C GLY A 122 -5.23 -17.90 30.75
N LEU A 123 -5.06 -18.65 29.65
CA LEU A 123 -5.58 -18.30 28.34
C LEU A 123 -6.97 -18.90 28.12
N VAL A 124 -7.79 -18.23 27.31
CA VAL A 124 -9.13 -18.70 26.96
C VAL A 124 -9.03 -19.61 25.75
N THR A 125 -9.70 -20.76 25.77
CA THR A 125 -9.69 -21.71 24.65
C THR A 125 -11.07 -21.81 24.00
N TRP A 126 -11.09 -22.09 22.71
CA TRP A 126 -12.29 -22.42 21.95
C TRP A 126 -11.97 -23.52 20.95
N GLN A 127 -12.68 -24.65 21.04
CA GLN A 127 -12.50 -25.76 20.12
C GLN A 127 -13.47 -25.65 18.94
N GLY A 128 -12.90 -25.52 17.74
CA GLY A 128 -13.64 -25.44 16.49
C GLY A 128 -13.53 -26.72 15.65
N PRO A 129 -14.25 -26.78 14.53
CA PRO A 129 -14.09 -27.87 13.56
C PRO A 129 -12.67 -27.87 12.99
N GLY A 130 -11.85 -28.85 13.39
CA GLY A 130 -10.52 -29.04 12.85
C GLY A 130 -9.46 -28.03 13.30
N CYS A 131 -9.68 -27.32 14.43
CA CYS A 131 -8.65 -26.51 15.07
C CYS A 131 -8.98 -26.21 16.54
N LEU A 132 -7.96 -25.82 17.30
CA LEU A 132 -8.09 -25.23 18.63
C LEU A 132 -7.64 -23.78 18.56
N GLN A 133 -8.52 -22.86 18.97
CA GLN A 133 -8.18 -21.45 19.11
C GLN A 133 -7.89 -21.13 20.56
N ILE A 134 -6.81 -20.39 20.78
CA ILE A 134 -6.31 -19.99 22.09
C ILE A 134 -6.20 -18.47 22.07
N MET A 135 -6.83 -17.82 23.04
CA MET A 135 -7.06 -16.39 23.06
C MET A 135 -6.49 -15.77 24.32
N LYS A 136 -5.77 -14.66 24.12
CA LYS A 136 -5.42 -13.75 25.22
C LYS A 136 -6.35 -12.55 25.21
N MET A 137 -7.06 -12.34 26.31
CA MET A 137 -7.92 -11.19 26.49
C MET A 137 -7.10 -9.96 26.87
N SER A 138 -7.39 -8.82 26.24
CA SER A 138 -6.90 -7.53 26.69
C SER A 138 -7.63 -7.11 27.96
N THR A 139 -6.87 -6.73 28.98
CA THR A 139 -7.41 -6.23 30.26
C THR A 139 -8.10 -4.88 30.11
N SER A 140 -7.70 -4.05 29.14
CA SER A 140 -8.23 -2.70 28.96
C SER A 140 -9.48 -2.64 28.08
N THR A 141 -9.61 -3.55 27.11
CA THR A 141 -10.71 -3.53 26.13
C THR A 141 -11.70 -4.67 26.31
N CYS A 142 -11.39 -5.66 27.15
CA CYS A 142 -12.16 -6.91 27.30
C CYS A 142 -12.39 -7.63 25.97
N ARG A 143 -11.50 -7.44 24.99
CA ARG A 143 -11.53 -8.10 23.69
C ARG A 143 -10.30 -8.99 23.53
N PRO A 144 -10.36 -10.06 22.74
CA PRO A 144 -9.17 -10.85 22.47
C PRO A 144 -8.17 -10.01 21.68
N ALA A 145 -6.94 -9.92 22.19
CA ALA A 145 -5.85 -9.19 21.55
C ALA A 145 -4.82 -10.12 20.91
N VAL A 146 -4.82 -11.41 21.28
CA VAL A 146 -4.00 -12.45 20.64
C VAL A 146 -4.90 -13.64 20.34
N TYR A 147 -4.77 -14.18 19.13
CA TYR A 147 -5.35 -15.45 18.71
C TYR A 147 -4.23 -16.35 18.21
N LEU A 148 -4.04 -17.48 18.88
CA LEU A 148 -3.22 -18.59 18.40
C LEU A 148 -4.16 -19.70 17.95
N THR A 149 -4.11 -20.06 16.67
CA THR A 149 -4.88 -21.18 16.12
C THR A 149 -3.92 -22.34 15.89
N ILE A 150 -4.21 -23.50 16.46
CA ILE A 150 -3.45 -24.73 16.26
C ILE A 150 -4.33 -25.73 15.49
N PHE A 151 -3.77 -26.35 14.47
CA PHE A 151 -4.43 -27.33 13.60
C PHE A 151 -4.00 -28.76 13.96
N PRO A 152 -4.79 -29.79 13.60
CA PRO A 152 -4.47 -31.20 13.89
C PRO A 152 -3.13 -31.69 13.35
N ASN A 153 -2.64 -31.08 12.27
CA ASN A 153 -1.31 -31.37 11.71
C ASN A 153 -0.18 -30.58 12.41
N SER A 154 -0.43 -30.11 13.63
CA SER A 154 0.48 -29.29 14.45
C SER A 154 0.91 -27.96 13.81
N ARG A 155 0.32 -27.57 12.68
CA ARG A 155 0.50 -26.23 12.12
C ARG A 155 -0.19 -25.21 13.01
N TRP A 156 0.30 -23.98 12.96
CA TRP A 156 -0.23 -22.90 13.77
C TRP A 156 -0.25 -21.58 13.03
N ASP A 157 -1.20 -20.72 13.37
CA ASP A 157 -1.28 -19.34 12.92
C ASP A 157 -1.49 -18.40 14.11
N LEU A 158 -0.79 -17.27 14.11
CA LEU A 158 -0.84 -16.29 15.20
C LEU A 158 -1.32 -14.94 14.67
N VAL A 159 -2.35 -14.40 15.31
CA VAL A 159 -2.90 -13.09 15.02
C VAL A 159 -2.80 -12.22 16.27
N ILE A 160 -2.14 -11.08 16.17
CA ILE A 160 -2.01 -10.14 17.29
C ILE A 160 -2.59 -8.79 16.89
N SER A 161 -3.55 -8.31 17.67
CA SER A 161 -4.32 -7.12 17.37
C SER A 161 -4.91 -7.15 15.95
N GLY A 162 -5.40 -8.29 15.47
CA GLY A 162 -5.93 -8.42 14.11
C GLY A 162 -4.89 -8.44 12.98
N VAL A 163 -3.58 -8.49 13.28
CA VAL A 163 -2.51 -8.69 12.29
C VAL A 163 -2.04 -10.13 12.32
N CYS A 164 -2.10 -10.82 11.19
CA CYS A 164 -1.47 -12.12 11.04
C CYS A 164 0.04 -11.95 11.10
N ILE A 165 0.66 -12.56 12.09
CA ILE A 165 2.11 -12.54 12.27
C ILE A 165 2.71 -13.56 11.33
N ALA A 166 3.59 -13.08 10.46
CA ALA A 166 4.35 -13.90 9.54
C ALA A 166 5.28 -14.83 10.33
N ARG A 167 5.40 -16.09 9.92
CA ARG A 167 6.27 -17.07 10.61
C ARG A 167 7.74 -16.72 10.45
N GLU A 168 8.07 -15.95 9.43
CA GLU A 168 9.39 -15.42 9.13
C GLU A 168 9.78 -14.24 10.05
N ASP A 169 8.88 -13.76 10.90
CA ASP A 169 9.24 -12.78 11.92
C ASP A 169 10.24 -13.40 12.90
N HIS A 170 11.38 -12.72 13.10
CA HIS A 170 12.50 -13.20 13.92
C HIS A 170 12.09 -13.65 15.32
N ALA A 171 11.01 -13.09 15.89
CA ALA A 171 10.54 -13.47 17.22
C ALA A 171 9.87 -14.85 17.27
N TRP A 172 9.45 -15.40 16.13
CA TRP A 172 8.69 -16.66 16.05
C TRP A 172 9.31 -17.72 15.14
N LEU A 173 10.41 -17.38 14.48
CA LEU A 173 11.14 -18.26 13.58
C LEU A 173 11.58 -19.57 14.26
N GLU A 174 11.84 -19.53 15.57
CA GLU A 174 12.29 -20.69 16.34
C GLU A 174 11.26 -21.82 16.47
N PHE A 175 9.97 -21.54 16.23
CA PHE A 175 8.88 -22.53 16.36
C PHE A 175 8.61 -23.30 15.07
N GLY A 176 9.22 -22.90 13.94
CA GLY A 176 9.06 -23.58 12.65
C GLY A 176 7.62 -23.60 12.12
N GLU A 177 7.35 -24.53 11.19
CA GLU A 177 6.03 -24.67 10.55
C GLU A 177 5.03 -25.51 11.35
N SER A 178 5.54 -26.42 12.19
CA SER A 178 4.78 -27.34 13.03
C SER A 178 5.33 -27.33 14.45
N LEU A 179 4.44 -27.32 15.45
CA LEU A 179 4.82 -27.26 16.86
C LEU A 179 5.03 -28.66 17.45
N SER A 180 6.11 -28.84 18.19
CA SER A 180 6.21 -29.93 19.17
C SER A 180 5.42 -29.59 20.45
N GLN A 181 5.22 -30.58 21.32
CA GLN A 181 4.55 -30.35 22.61
C GLN A 181 5.31 -29.34 23.49
N GLU A 182 6.65 -29.36 23.44
CA GLU A 182 7.50 -28.39 24.14
C GLU A 182 7.35 -26.98 23.55
N ASP A 183 7.33 -26.87 22.22
CA ASP A 183 7.11 -25.60 21.52
C ASP A 183 5.78 -24.96 21.88
N VAL A 184 4.72 -25.75 21.96
CA VAL A 184 3.40 -25.26 22.41
C VAL A 184 3.51 -24.68 23.82
N ARG A 185 4.05 -25.42 24.79
CA ARG A 185 4.15 -24.93 26.17
C ARG A 185 4.95 -23.63 26.26
N ARG A 186 6.05 -23.56 25.51
CA ARG A 186 6.95 -22.40 25.45
C ARG A 186 6.25 -21.19 24.79
N MET A 187 5.57 -21.40 23.68
CA MET A 187 4.77 -20.38 22.98
C MET A 187 3.62 -19.86 23.85
N LEU A 188 2.88 -20.75 24.52
CA LEU A 188 1.77 -20.37 25.41
C LEU A 188 2.25 -19.53 26.60
N LYS A 189 3.38 -19.91 27.20
CA LYS A 189 4.02 -19.13 28.27
C LYS A 189 4.47 -17.75 27.78
N ASP A 190 5.00 -17.66 26.57
CA ASP A 190 5.41 -16.40 25.97
C ASP A 190 4.21 -15.49 25.68
N ILE A 191 3.12 -16.04 25.16
CA ILE A 191 1.87 -15.31 24.93
C ILE A 191 1.27 -14.85 26.25
N SER A 192 1.21 -15.70 27.27
CA SER A 192 0.58 -15.36 28.55
C SER A 192 1.38 -14.30 29.32
N SER A 193 2.72 -14.38 29.31
CA SER A 193 3.59 -13.48 30.08
C SER A 193 3.83 -12.10 29.45
N LYS A 194 3.72 -11.94 28.13
CA LYS A 194 4.04 -10.67 27.44
C LYS A 194 2.81 -9.79 27.22
N TYR A 195 2.95 -8.47 27.30
CA TYR A 195 1.89 -7.51 27.00
C TYR A 195 1.78 -7.23 25.50
N VAL A 196 0.57 -6.90 25.04
CA VAL A 196 0.37 -6.41 23.68
C VAL A 196 0.71 -4.92 23.63
N CYS A 197 1.60 -4.53 22.73
CA CYS A 197 1.96 -3.14 22.49
C CYS A 197 0.70 -2.33 22.18
N VAL A 198 0.49 -1.18 22.84
CA VAL A 198 -0.72 -0.35 22.64
C VAL A 198 -0.66 0.52 21.36
N GLY A 199 0.47 0.51 20.65
CA GLY A 199 0.67 1.35 19.47
C GLY A 199 0.69 2.85 19.80
N ASN A 200 0.27 3.68 18.85
CA ASN A 200 0.21 5.14 18.98
C ASN A 200 -1.25 5.62 18.88
N GLN A 201 -2.04 5.27 19.89
CA GLN A 201 -3.47 5.61 19.98
C GLN A 201 -3.73 7.11 20.21
N ASP A 202 -2.70 7.88 20.54
CA ASP A 202 -2.75 9.31 20.83
C ASP A 202 -2.83 10.21 19.59
N PHE A 203 -2.93 9.63 18.38
CA PHE A 203 -2.94 10.38 17.12
C PHE A 203 -4.21 10.22 16.26
N PRO A 204 -5.44 10.19 16.83
CA PRO A 204 -6.66 10.05 16.02
C PRO A 204 -6.83 11.22 15.06
N ALA A 205 -6.46 12.44 15.48
CA ALA A 205 -6.53 13.64 14.64
C ALA A 205 -5.63 13.55 13.39
N LEU A 206 -4.51 12.83 13.47
CA LEU A 206 -3.60 12.64 12.34
C LEU A 206 -4.22 11.69 11.30
N VAL A 207 -4.88 10.62 11.77
CA VAL A 207 -5.63 9.69 10.92
C VAL A 207 -6.75 10.44 10.20
N GLU A 208 -7.54 11.24 10.93
CA GLU A 208 -8.61 12.05 10.34
C GLU A 208 -8.11 13.08 9.32
N ALA A 209 -6.99 13.74 9.60
CA ALA A 209 -6.42 14.76 8.70
C ALA A 209 -5.92 14.17 7.37
N GLU A 210 -5.47 12.92 7.40
CA GLU A 210 -4.94 12.20 6.22
C GLU A 210 -5.99 11.29 5.57
N LYS A 211 -7.25 11.30 6.04
CA LYS A 211 -8.35 10.56 5.38
C LYS A 211 -8.51 11.03 3.93
N GLY A 212 -8.67 10.06 3.03
CA GLY A 212 -8.99 10.34 1.64
C GLY A 212 -10.34 11.06 1.52
N GLY A 213 -10.57 11.76 0.41
CA GLY A 213 -11.78 12.57 0.19
C GLY A 213 -13.12 11.83 0.37
N ASN A 214 -13.10 10.49 0.32
CA ASN A 214 -14.27 9.63 0.54
C ASN A 214 -14.38 9.07 1.97
N GLY A 215 -13.62 9.61 2.94
CA GLY A 215 -13.58 9.12 4.31
C GLY A 215 -12.79 7.81 4.49
N GLN A 216 -12.08 7.35 3.45
CA GLN A 216 -11.20 6.19 3.53
C GLN A 216 -10.08 6.48 4.53
N ILE A 217 -9.97 5.61 5.53
CA ILE A 217 -8.86 5.64 6.49
C ILE A 217 -7.57 5.45 5.70
N PRO A 218 -6.58 6.34 5.84
CA PRO A 218 -5.33 6.21 5.12
C PRO A 218 -4.67 4.90 5.52
N VAL A 219 -4.41 4.04 4.54
CA VAL A 219 -3.71 2.76 4.76
C VAL A 219 -2.32 3.01 5.37
N ASN A 220 -1.72 4.16 5.05
CA ASN A 220 -0.37 4.55 5.44
C ASN A 220 -0.32 6.07 5.70
N ILE A 221 -0.10 6.52 6.94
CA ILE A 221 0.20 7.94 7.25
C ILE A 221 1.68 8.24 6.91
N THR A 222 2.55 7.28 7.16
CA THR A 222 3.89 7.14 6.56
C THR A 222 4.00 5.80 5.83
N LEU A 223 4.99 5.67 4.93
CA LEU A 223 5.28 4.40 4.24
C LEU A 223 5.59 3.24 5.20
N GLN A 224 5.93 3.54 6.45
CA GLN A 224 6.27 2.57 7.48
C GLN A 224 5.13 2.31 8.46
N ASP A 225 3.94 2.84 8.22
CA ASP A 225 2.84 2.72 9.15
C ASP A 225 1.96 1.50 8.79
N SER A 226 1.27 1.02 9.80
CA SER A 226 0.12 0.14 9.68
C SER A 226 -0.96 0.65 10.63
N TYR A 227 -2.19 0.78 10.14
CA TYR A 227 -3.34 1.14 10.95
C TYR A 227 -4.11 -0.11 11.34
N VAL A 228 -4.14 -0.40 12.64
CA VAL A 228 -4.59 -1.68 13.18
C VAL A 228 -5.35 -1.41 14.47
N GLU A 229 -6.56 -1.95 14.60
CA GLU A 229 -7.41 -1.80 15.81
C GLU A 229 -7.54 -0.35 16.32
N GLY A 230 -7.63 0.62 15.41
CA GLY A 230 -7.83 2.02 15.79
C GLY A 230 -6.54 2.76 16.20
N THR A 231 -5.37 2.14 16.05
CA THR A 231 -4.08 2.74 16.44
C THR A 231 -3.05 2.68 15.32
N ILE A 232 -2.16 3.67 15.27
CA ILE A 232 -1.04 3.71 14.32
C ILE A 232 0.12 2.91 14.90
N ARG A 233 0.61 1.93 14.14
CA ARG A 233 1.78 1.14 14.49
C ARG A 233 2.84 1.29 13.42
N HIS A 234 4.10 1.16 13.80
CA HIS A 234 5.17 1.00 12.83
C HIS A 234 5.13 -0.44 12.28
N ARG A 235 5.46 -0.67 11.01
CA ARG A 235 5.48 -2.00 10.38
C ARG A 235 6.42 -2.99 11.06
N LYS A 236 7.46 -2.48 11.71
CA LYS A 236 8.40 -3.26 12.56
C LYS A 236 7.99 -3.33 14.03
N CYS A 237 6.71 -3.09 14.37
CA CYS A 237 6.23 -3.23 15.74
C CYS A 237 6.38 -4.69 16.17
N ARG A 238 6.97 -4.93 17.35
CA ARG A 238 7.14 -6.30 17.89
C ARG A 238 5.85 -6.96 18.40
N PHE A 239 4.73 -6.23 18.42
CA PHE A 239 3.41 -6.62 18.94
C PHE A 239 3.36 -7.15 20.38
N LEU A 240 4.16 -8.14 20.78
CA LEU A 240 4.38 -8.56 22.17
C LEU A 240 5.61 -7.88 22.78
N ILE A 241 5.48 -7.45 24.03
CA ILE A 241 6.52 -6.76 24.79
C ILE A 241 6.53 -7.23 26.25
N GLN A 242 7.68 -7.15 26.91
CA GLN A 242 7.83 -7.60 28.30
C GLN A 242 7.18 -6.64 29.31
N GLU A 243 7.16 -5.35 28.99
CA GLU A 243 6.61 -4.31 29.85
C GLU A 243 5.30 -3.76 29.27
N GLU A 244 4.41 -3.27 30.14
CA GLU A 244 3.18 -2.62 29.69
C GLU A 244 3.47 -1.36 28.86
N GLY A 245 2.65 -1.11 27.83
CA GLY A 245 2.68 0.11 27.03
C GLY A 245 3.19 -0.08 25.61
N ARG A 246 4.19 0.71 25.20
CA ARG A 246 4.68 0.76 23.80
C ARG A 246 6.01 0.03 23.66
N CYS A 247 6.15 -0.75 22.58
CA CYS A 247 7.44 -1.28 22.17
C CYS A 247 8.43 -0.17 21.79
N THR A 248 9.72 -0.46 21.84
CA THR A 248 10.79 0.50 21.51
C THR A 248 10.60 1.14 20.13
N VAL A 249 10.23 0.35 19.13
CA VAL A 249 9.96 0.83 17.76
C VAL A 249 8.80 1.83 17.73
N CYS A 250 7.68 1.53 18.40
CA CYS A 250 6.55 2.46 18.48
C CYS A 250 6.87 3.69 19.33
N ARG A 251 7.69 3.56 20.38
CA ARG A 251 8.15 4.71 21.20
C ARG A 251 8.97 5.70 20.36
N VAL A 252 9.89 5.22 19.52
CA VAL A 252 10.67 6.09 18.61
C VAL A 252 9.77 6.71 17.56
N HIS A 253 8.95 5.88 16.90
CA HIS A 253 8.05 6.32 15.84
C HIS A 253 7.03 7.38 16.32
N ARG A 254 6.63 7.33 17.59
CA ARG A 254 5.79 8.34 18.22
C ARG A 254 6.33 9.77 18.04
N SER A 255 7.64 9.95 18.15
CA SER A 255 8.28 11.26 17.97
C SER A 255 8.09 11.79 16.53
N ASP A 256 8.15 10.91 15.54
CA ASP A 256 7.90 11.26 14.13
C ASP A 256 6.43 11.66 13.92
N LEU A 257 5.51 10.93 14.53
CA LEU A 257 4.07 11.23 14.49
C LEU A 257 3.76 12.57 15.19
N MET A 258 4.44 12.88 16.30
CA MET A 258 4.36 14.19 16.97
C MET A 258 4.85 15.31 16.06
N ALA A 259 6.00 15.13 15.42
CA ALA A 259 6.54 16.12 14.49
C ALA A 259 5.60 16.37 13.30
N LYS A 260 4.99 15.32 12.74
CA LYS A 260 3.94 15.45 11.71
C LYS A 260 2.72 16.19 12.21
N THR A 261 2.22 15.83 13.39
CA THR A 261 1.06 16.50 14.00
C THR A 261 1.34 17.99 14.20
N SER A 262 2.52 18.35 14.70
CA SER A 262 2.95 19.75 14.85
C SER A 262 3.03 20.48 13.50
N LYS A 263 3.53 19.83 12.44
CA LYS A 263 3.55 20.40 11.08
C LYS A 263 2.15 20.61 10.50
N ILE A 264 1.21 19.72 10.78
CA ILE A 264 -0.19 19.89 10.35
C ILE A 264 -0.84 21.05 11.10
N LYS A 265 -0.64 21.13 12.42
CA LYS A 265 -1.14 22.25 13.23
C LYS A 265 -0.54 23.59 12.82
N SER A 266 0.75 23.64 12.47
CA SER A 266 1.37 24.87 12.00
C SER A 266 0.83 25.29 10.64
N LYS A 267 0.65 24.35 9.70
CA LYS A 267 0.02 24.62 8.40
C LYS A 267 -1.44 25.06 8.52
N SER A 268 -2.22 24.48 9.43
CA SER A 268 -3.62 24.89 9.64
C SER A 268 -3.74 26.30 10.21
N ASN A 269 -2.73 26.76 10.96
CA ASN A 269 -2.67 28.09 11.55
C ASN A 269 -1.94 29.12 10.67
N GLN A 270 -1.31 28.69 9.59
CA GLN A 270 -0.63 29.61 8.67
C GLN A 270 -1.68 30.41 7.89
N ALA A 271 -1.62 31.75 8.01
CA ALA A 271 -2.51 32.64 7.30
C ALA A 271 -2.41 32.39 5.79
N ILE A 272 -3.55 32.21 5.14
CA ILE A 272 -3.60 31.97 3.69
C ILE A 272 -3.35 33.29 2.98
N SER A 273 -2.27 33.33 2.21
CA SER A 273 -2.08 34.39 1.24
C SER A 273 -3.14 34.29 0.13
N ALA A 274 -3.62 35.42 -0.35
CA ALA A 274 -4.48 35.51 -1.53
C ALA A 274 -3.83 34.90 -2.78
N SER A 275 -2.49 34.89 -2.83
CA SER A 275 -1.69 34.31 -3.91
C SER A 275 -1.38 32.81 -3.72
N SER A 276 -2.03 32.13 -2.77
CA SER A 276 -1.81 30.70 -2.53
C SER A 276 -2.11 29.88 -3.79
N SER A 277 -1.09 29.18 -4.29
CA SER A 277 -1.17 28.22 -5.39
C SER A 277 -1.81 26.89 -4.96
N MET A 278 -2.17 26.74 -3.67
CA MET A 278 -2.79 25.53 -3.15
C MET A 278 -4.22 25.38 -3.68
N PRO A 279 -4.55 24.26 -4.37
CA PRO A 279 -5.90 24.02 -4.86
C PRO A 279 -6.92 23.94 -3.72
N ASN A 280 -8.13 24.47 -3.94
CA ASN A 280 -9.19 24.56 -2.92
C ASN A 280 -9.54 23.21 -2.27
N LYS A 281 -9.46 22.11 -3.03
CA LYS A 281 -9.74 20.75 -2.53
C LYS A 281 -8.79 20.27 -1.42
N HIS A 282 -7.64 20.91 -1.28
CA HIS A 282 -6.63 20.60 -0.26
C HIS A 282 -6.65 21.59 0.92
N MET A 283 -7.56 22.56 0.90
CA MET A 283 -7.70 23.54 1.96
C MET A 283 -8.74 23.05 2.97
N THR A 284 -8.47 23.25 4.26
CA THR A 284 -9.44 22.95 5.31
C THR A 284 -10.65 23.89 5.23
N LYS A 285 -11.78 23.54 5.86
CA LYS A 285 -12.99 24.40 5.87
C LYS A 285 -12.71 25.80 6.44
N LYS A 286 -11.93 25.89 7.53
CA LYS A 286 -11.52 27.17 8.13
C LYS A 286 -10.70 27.98 7.13
N GLN A 287 -9.72 27.33 6.52
CA GLN A 287 -8.87 27.93 5.49
C GLN A 287 -9.66 28.45 4.28
N LEU A 288 -10.64 27.69 3.79
CA LEU A 288 -11.54 28.14 2.72
C LEU A 288 -12.33 29.38 3.13
N LYS A 289 -12.87 29.40 4.36
CA LYS A 289 -13.59 30.56 4.90
C LYS A 289 -12.70 31.80 4.93
N ASP A 290 -11.48 31.67 5.45
CA ASP A 290 -10.51 32.76 5.52
C ASP A 290 -10.12 33.27 4.12
N LYS A 291 -9.90 32.37 3.16
CA LYS A 291 -9.62 32.71 1.76
C LYS A 291 -10.78 33.47 1.12
N VAL A 292 -12.02 33.06 1.35
CA VAL A 292 -13.21 33.76 0.86
C VAL A 292 -13.29 35.17 1.45
N THR A 293 -13.11 35.32 2.77
CA THR A 293 -13.12 36.63 3.43
C THR A 293 -12.01 37.55 2.88
N LEU A 294 -10.82 37.01 2.64
CA LEU A 294 -9.71 37.75 2.04
C LEU A 294 -10.03 38.21 0.60
N LEU A 295 -10.54 37.31 -0.25
CA LEU A 295 -10.93 37.63 -1.63
C LEU A 295 -12.07 38.66 -1.68
N GLN A 296 -13.03 38.59 -0.76
CA GLN A 296 -14.10 39.60 -0.65
C GLN A 296 -13.52 40.97 -0.28
N THR A 297 -12.57 41.02 0.64
CA THR A 297 -11.89 42.27 1.02
C THR A 297 -11.11 42.84 -0.16
N GLN A 298 -10.34 42.01 -0.88
CA GLN A 298 -9.61 42.45 -2.08
C GLN A 298 -10.54 42.96 -3.18
N ARG A 299 -11.67 42.27 -3.43
CA ARG A 299 -12.70 42.73 -4.37
C ARG A 299 -13.24 44.10 -4.00
N ARG A 300 -13.53 44.35 -2.72
CA ARG A 300 -13.99 45.66 -2.23
C ARG A 300 -12.93 46.74 -2.45
N THR A 301 -11.66 46.44 -2.14
CA THR A 301 -10.55 47.37 -2.35
C THR A 301 -10.33 47.69 -3.82
N LEU A 302 -10.36 46.68 -4.70
CA LEU A 302 -10.24 46.87 -6.15
C LEU A 302 -11.40 47.70 -6.70
N LYS A 303 -12.64 47.42 -6.28
CA LYS A 303 -13.80 48.22 -6.68
C LYS A 303 -13.63 49.69 -6.30
N ARG A 304 -13.15 49.99 -5.09
CA ARG A 304 -12.85 51.36 -4.67
C ARG A 304 -11.79 52.01 -5.56
N ARG A 305 -10.72 51.29 -5.91
CA ARG A 305 -9.67 51.80 -6.82
C ARG A 305 -10.20 52.08 -8.22
N VAL A 306 -11.05 51.20 -8.75
CA VAL A 306 -11.69 51.41 -10.06
C VAL A 306 -12.54 52.67 -10.03
N ASN A 307 -13.37 52.85 -9.01
CA ASN A 307 -14.18 54.06 -8.87
C ASN A 307 -13.31 55.33 -8.81
N VAL A 308 -12.26 55.33 -7.98
CA VAL A 308 -11.32 56.46 -7.89
C VAL A 308 -10.64 56.76 -9.24
N LEU A 309 -10.31 55.73 -10.02
CA LEU A 309 -9.75 55.92 -11.36
C LEU A 309 -10.78 56.46 -12.35
N GLN A 310 -12.03 55.99 -12.28
CA GLN A 310 -13.13 56.52 -13.08
C GLN A 310 -13.36 58.00 -12.78
N ASP A 311 -13.45 58.37 -11.49
CA ASP A 311 -13.61 59.76 -11.06
C ASP A 311 -12.46 60.62 -11.57
N LYS A 312 -11.21 60.14 -11.47
CA LYS A 312 -10.03 60.85 -12.02
C LYS A 312 -10.09 61.02 -13.53
N VAL A 313 -10.51 60.00 -14.27
CA VAL A 313 -10.65 60.09 -15.73
C VAL A 313 -11.75 61.09 -16.09
N SER A 314 -12.89 61.06 -15.40
CA SER A 314 -13.96 62.03 -15.58
C SER A 314 -13.52 63.46 -15.24
N ASP A 315 -12.74 63.65 -14.17
CA ASP A 315 -12.18 64.95 -13.80
C ASP A 315 -11.18 65.45 -14.85
N MET A 316 -10.30 64.59 -15.36
CA MET A 316 -9.35 64.96 -16.42
C MET A 316 -10.08 65.32 -17.70
N LEU A 317 -11.06 64.50 -18.12
CA LEU A 317 -11.92 64.83 -19.25
C LEU A 317 -12.61 66.18 -19.03
N HIS A 318 -13.25 66.42 -17.90
CA HIS A 318 -13.94 67.69 -17.67
C HIS A 318 -13.00 68.91 -17.67
N LYS A 319 -11.74 68.75 -17.24
CA LYS A 319 -10.75 69.83 -17.22
C LYS A 319 -10.08 70.09 -18.56
N GLU A 320 -9.83 69.03 -19.34
CA GLU A 320 -9.05 69.09 -20.59
C GLU A 320 -9.93 69.12 -21.84
N CYS A 321 -11.19 68.69 -21.74
CA CYS A 321 -12.14 68.77 -22.83
C CYS A 321 -12.49 70.23 -23.10
N VAL A 322 -12.49 70.59 -24.38
CA VAL A 322 -13.06 71.84 -24.89
C VAL A 322 -14.45 71.48 -25.43
N ASP A 323 -15.48 72.14 -24.93
CA ASP A 323 -16.82 72.01 -25.48
C ASP A 323 -16.84 72.65 -26.87
N LEU A 324 -16.97 71.81 -27.90
CA LEU A 324 -17.10 72.27 -29.28
C LEU A 324 -18.52 72.75 -29.52
N SER A 325 -18.67 73.82 -30.29
CA SER A 325 -19.99 74.18 -30.82
C SER A 325 -20.48 73.05 -31.74
N ARG A 326 -21.81 72.95 -31.94
CA ARG A 326 -22.39 71.91 -32.80
C ARG A 326 -21.75 71.89 -34.21
N GLU A 327 -21.46 73.05 -34.76
CA GLU A 327 -20.82 73.21 -36.07
C GLU A 327 -19.36 72.70 -36.06
N GLN A 328 -18.63 72.93 -34.97
CA GLN A 328 -17.26 72.43 -34.81
C GLN A 328 -17.20 70.93 -34.57
N ASP A 329 -18.15 70.36 -33.81
CA ASP A 329 -18.25 68.91 -33.61
C ASP A 329 -18.57 68.20 -34.93
N GLU A 330 -19.49 68.75 -35.72
CA GLU A 330 -19.89 68.18 -37.01
C GLU A 330 -18.73 68.21 -38.02
N ALA A 331 -17.99 69.32 -38.09
CA ALA A 331 -16.79 69.44 -38.91
C ALA A 331 -15.65 68.49 -38.45
N LEU A 332 -15.44 68.34 -37.14
CA LEU A 332 -14.42 67.43 -36.62
C LEU A 332 -14.78 65.97 -36.89
N ARG A 333 -16.05 65.60 -36.71
CA ARG A 333 -16.54 64.24 -37.04
C ARG A 333 -16.34 63.93 -38.51
N GLU A 334 -16.68 64.86 -39.40
CA GLU A 334 -16.47 64.69 -40.83
C GLU A 334 -14.98 64.48 -41.15
N ALA A 335 -14.09 65.31 -40.59
CA ALA A 335 -12.64 65.16 -40.78
C ALA A 335 -12.08 63.82 -40.26
N VAL A 336 -12.59 63.32 -39.13
CA VAL A 336 -12.21 62.02 -38.56
C VAL A 336 -12.71 60.87 -39.43
N VAL A 337 -13.94 60.94 -39.94
CA VAL A 337 -14.49 59.93 -40.85
C VAL A 337 -13.68 59.90 -42.15
N THR A 338 -13.42 61.06 -42.75
CA THR A 338 -12.60 61.15 -43.97
C THR A 338 -11.19 60.61 -43.75
N SER A 339 -10.55 60.96 -42.62
CA SER A 339 -9.21 60.43 -42.29
C SER A 339 -9.23 58.92 -42.03
N ASN A 340 -10.32 58.39 -41.47
CA ASN A 340 -10.45 56.96 -41.23
C ASN A 340 -10.70 56.19 -42.53
N ASP A 341 -11.47 56.74 -43.47
CA ASP A 341 -11.66 56.18 -44.81
C ASP A 341 -10.35 56.20 -45.61
N GLU A 342 -9.56 57.26 -45.48
CA GLU A 342 -8.21 57.35 -46.05
C GLU A 342 -7.26 56.31 -45.42
N MET A 343 -7.28 56.15 -44.09
CA MET A 343 -6.48 55.13 -43.41
C MET A 343 -6.94 53.71 -43.73
N GLU A 344 -8.24 53.43 -43.84
CA GLU A 344 -8.74 52.15 -44.34
C GLU A 344 -8.31 51.90 -45.78
N GLY A 345 -8.27 52.93 -46.63
CA GLY A 345 -7.75 52.85 -48.00
C GLY A 345 -6.27 52.50 -48.06
N ILE A 346 -5.46 52.98 -47.10
CA ILE A 346 -4.03 52.68 -46.98
C ILE A 346 -3.78 51.31 -46.32
N LEU A 347 -4.58 50.94 -45.32
CA LEU A 347 -4.44 49.71 -44.54
C LEU A 347 -5.13 48.50 -45.16
N ARG A 348 -6.05 48.69 -46.12
CA ARG A 348 -6.47 47.60 -47.01
C ARG A 348 -5.26 47.21 -47.85
N PRO A 349 -4.62 46.05 -47.58
CA PRO A 349 -3.51 45.61 -48.39
C PRO A 349 -4.04 45.39 -49.81
N ASN A 350 -3.16 45.46 -50.81
CA ASN A 350 -3.34 44.79 -52.10
C ASN A 350 -3.53 43.27 -51.89
N SER A 351 -4.61 42.84 -51.24
CA SER A 351 -5.06 41.47 -51.24
C SER A 351 -5.78 41.28 -52.57
N TYR A 352 -5.11 40.56 -53.45
CA TYR A 352 -5.53 40.07 -54.77
C TYR A 352 -5.31 41.01 -55.95
N SER A 353 -4.04 41.17 -56.33
CA SER A 353 -3.69 41.06 -57.75
C SER A 353 -2.20 40.75 -57.96
N SER A 354 -1.81 39.48 -57.77
CA SER A 354 -0.87 38.78 -58.67
C SER A 354 -0.60 37.35 -58.17
N MET A 355 -1.05 36.41 -59.02
CA MET A 355 -0.72 34.98 -59.14
C MET A 355 -1.34 33.98 -58.15
#